data_AF-A0AAV5N4F7-F1
#
_entry.id   AF-A0AAV5N4F7-F1
#
_cell.length_a   1.000
_cell.length_b   1.000
_cell.length_c   1.000
_cell.angle_alpha   90.00
_cell.angle_beta   90.00
_cell.angle_gamma   90.00
#
_symmetry.space_group_name_H-M   'P 1'
#
loop_
_entity.id
_entity.type
_entity.pdbx_description
1 polymer ?
#
loop_
_entity_poly.entity_id
_entity_poly.type
_entity_poly.pdbx_seq_one_letter_code
_entity_poly.pdbx_strand_id
1 'polypeptide(L)'
;MTLTYRALCHAFWFSLIGPIIGFLYIAFGVMLPGSEDKATTVSFFPILFFISYAFGVLPALFTGIGAACLPARHYGSRLRRTAFCALLGAVLALLFFTAVFGVQDVLIGTDRPGSLFHRFALYVAPGMLSGAVMALITPKGFYFADRP
;
A
#
# COMPACT_ATOMS: atom_id res chain seq x y z
N MET A 1 24.49 5.82 9.59
CA MET A 1 23.55 4.72 9.88
C MET A 1 23.89 3.57 8.91
N THR A 2 23.53 2.30 9.14
CA THR A 2 23.73 1.26 8.11
C THR A 2 22.50 1.18 7.20
N LEU A 3 22.70 0.86 5.91
CA LEU A 3 21.60 0.65 4.96
C LEU A 3 20.57 -0.36 5.50
N THR A 4 21.05 -1.42 6.14
CA THR A 4 20.23 -2.47 6.74
C THR A 4 19.33 -1.93 7.83
N TYR A 5 19.85 -1.12 8.75
CA TYR A 5 19.04 -0.52 9.82
C TYR A 5 17.98 0.44 9.25
N ARG A 6 18.35 1.27 8.26
CA ARG A 6 17.40 2.14 7.55
C ARG A 6 16.30 1.32 6.87
N ALA A 7 16.65 0.26 6.16
CA ALA A 7 15.70 -0.61 5.49
C ALA A 7 14.73 -1.27 6.47
N LEU A 8 15.22 -1.74 7.63
CA LEU A 8 14.36 -2.33 8.67
C LEU A 8 13.41 -1.31 9.30
N CYS A 9 13.88 -0.10 9.62
CA CYS A 9 13.01 0.96 10.13
C CYS A 9 11.91 1.34 9.13
N HIS A 10 12.27 1.47 7.85
CA HIS A 10 11.31 1.76 6.79
C HIS A 10 10.33 0.61 6.55
N ALA A 11 10.82 -0.63 6.49
CA ALA A 11 10.01 -1.82 6.34
C ALA A 11 8.97 -1.92 7.46
N PHE A 12 9.41 -1.75 8.72
CA PHE A 12 8.53 -1.77 9.89
C PHE A 12 7.51 -0.63 9.86
N TRP A 13 7.94 0.60 9.57
CA TRP A 13 7.05 1.75 9.56
C TRP A 13 5.97 1.64 8.47
N PHE A 14 6.37 1.20 7.28
CA PHE A 14 5.43 0.98 6.17
C PHE A 14 4.52 -0.22 6.43
N SER A 15 5.02 -1.33 6.96
CA SER A 15 4.17 -2.51 7.24
C SER A 15 3.16 -2.24 8.35
N LEU A 16 3.49 -1.39 9.32
CA LEU A 16 2.60 -1.06 10.43
C LEU A 16 1.45 -0.12 10.01
N ILE A 17 1.76 0.95 9.28
CA ILE A 17 0.79 2.03 9.00
C ILE A 17 0.22 1.93 7.59
N GLY A 18 1.02 1.44 6.64
CA GLY A 18 0.66 1.38 5.23
C GLY A 18 -0.65 0.62 4.94
N PRO A 19 -0.87 -0.58 5.51
CA PRO A 19 -2.11 -1.33 5.31
C PRO A 19 -3.33 -0.62 5.91
N ILE A 20 -3.15 0.12 7.01
CA ILE A 20 -4.22 0.89 7.66
C ILE A 20 -4.71 1.99 6.71
N ILE A 21 -3.78 2.73 6.08
CA ILE A 21 -4.13 3.78 5.10
C ILE A 21 -4.89 3.18 3.92
N GLY A 22 -4.42 2.05 3.39
CA GLY A 22 -5.09 1.36 2.28
C GLY A 22 -6.49 0.89 2.66
N PHE A 23 -6.66 0.31 3.85
CA PHE A 23 -7.97 -0.10 4.35
C PHE A 23 -8.92 1.09 4.54
N LEU A 24 -8.45 2.21 5.10
CA LEU A 24 -9.26 3.41 5.27
C LEU A 24 -9.76 3.96 3.93
N TYR A 25 -8.95 3.88 2.88
CA TYR A 25 -9.39 4.25 1.53
C TYR A 25 -10.54 3.36 1.03
N ILE A 26 -10.41 2.04 1.18
CA ILE A 26 -11.43 1.08 0.76
C ILE A 26 -12.70 1.28 1.59
N ALA A 27 -12.57 1.39 2.92
CA ALA A 27 -13.68 1.63 3.83
C ALA A 27 -14.41 2.95 3.48
N PHE A 28 -13.67 4.02 3.20
CA PHE A 28 -14.24 5.28 2.73
C PHE A 28 -15.02 5.11 1.42
N GLY A 29 -14.46 4.38 0.45
CA GLY A 29 -15.12 4.08 -0.81
C GLY A 29 -16.45 3.34 -0.63
N VAL A 30 -16.51 2.36 0.27
CA VAL A 30 -17.75 1.64 0.61
C VAL A 30 -18.75 2.55 1.32
N MET A 31 -18.31 3.51 2.13
CA MET A 31 -19.22 4.43 2.81
C MET A 31 -19.86 5.48 1.89
N LEU A 32 -19.40 5.64 0.65
CA LEU A 32 -19.97 6.58 -0.33
C LEU A 32 -21.44 6.27 -0.67
N PRO A 33 -22.31 7.28 -0.88
CA PRO A 33 -23.70 7.08 -1.28
C PRO A 33 -23.82 6.17 -2.52
N GLY A 34 -24.69 5.15 -2.46
CA GLY A 34 -24.92 4.22 -3.58
C GLY A 34 -24.14 2.90 -3.52
N SER A 35 -23.26 2.68 -2.54
CA SER A 35 -22.67 1.36 -2.31
C SER A 35 -23.66 0.42 -1.62
N GLU A 36 -23.89 -0.76 -2.20
CA GLU A 36 -24.75 -1.83 -1.64
C GLU A 36 -24.08 -2.57 -0.47
N ASP A 37 -22.74 -2.52 -0.38
CA ASP A 37 -21.94 -3.31 0.57
C ASP A 37 -21.80 -2.69 1.97
N LYS A 38 -22.45 -1.55 2.23
CA LYS A 38 -22.32 -0.78 3.48
C LYS A 38 -22.68 -1.59 4.72
N ALA A 39 -23.86 -2.20 4.73
CA ALA A 39 -24.36 -2.91 5.90
C ALA A 39 -23.46 -4.11 6.27
N THR A 40 -22.99 -4.83 5.24
CA THR A 40 -22.07 -5.96 5.38
C THR A 40 -20.71 -5.49 5.87
N THR A 41 -20.17 -4.43 5.27
CA THR A 41 -18.85 -3.90 5.62
C THR A 41 -18.80 -3.34 7.04
N VAL A 42 -19.86 -2.67 7.51
CA VAL A 42 -19.95 -2.21 8.89
C VAL A 42 -20.02 -3.39 9.86
N SER A 43 -20.85 -4.40 9.56
CA SER A 43 -21.05 -5.56 10.44
C SER A 43 -19.79 -6.43 10.58
N PHE A 44 -19.00 -6.54 9.52
CA PHE A 44 -17.77 -7.34 9.48
C PHE A 44 -16.49 -6.49 9.53
N PHE A 45 -16.59 -5.21 9.89
CA PHE A 45 -15.48 -4.26 9.85
C PHE A 45 -14.19 -4.78 10.53
N PRO A 46 -14.24 -5.37 11.75
CA PRO A 46 -13.02 -5.85 12.40
C PRO A 46 -12.36 -6.99 11.61
N ILE A 47 -13.16 -7.93 11.10
CA ILE A 47 -12.68 -9.09 10.35
C ILE A 47 -12.09 -8.64 9.01
N LEU A 48 -12.79 -7.76 8.30
CA LEU A 48 -12.32 -7.17 7.04
C LEU A 48 -11.02 -6.39 7.25
N PHE A 49 -10.92 -5.63 8.34
CA PHE A 49 -9.69 -4.93 8.71
C PHE A 49 -8.53 -5.91 8.87
N PHE A 50 -8.69 -6.98 9.65
CA PHE A 50 -7.60 -7.95 9.87
C PHE A 50 -7.17 -8.63 8.58
N ILE A 51 -8.12 -9.04 7.73
CA ILE A 51 -7.83 -9.68 6.45
C ILE A 51 -7.11 -8.70 5.53
N SER A 52 -7.64 -7.50 5.34
CA SER A 52 -7.02 -6.45 4.51
C SER A 52 -5.63 -6.07 5.03
N TYR A 53 -5.46 -5.98 6.35
CA TYR A 53 -4.18 -5.70 6.96
C TYR A 53 -3.16 -6.81 6.66
N ALA A 54 -3.52 -8.07 6.89
CA ALA A 54 -2.64 -9.22 6.64
C ALA A 54 -2.16 -9.27 5.19
N PHE A 55 -3.06 -9.04 4.22
CA PHE A 55 -2.69 -9.00 2.80
C PHE A 55 -1.91 -7.73 2.43
N GLY A 56 -2.17 -6.59 3.06
CA GLY A 56 -1.50 -5.33 2.79
C GLY A 56 -0.08 -5.22 3.37
N VAL A 57 0.24 -6.00 4.42
CA VAL A 57 1.53 -5.92 5.12
C VAL A 57 2.72 -6.20 4.20
N LEU A 58 2.64 -7.25 3.37
CA LEU A 58 3.74 -7.63 2.48
C LEU A 58 4.06 -6.57 1.42
N PRO A 59 3.10 -6.09 0.60
CA PRO A 59 3.39 -5.04 -0.37
C PRO A 59 3.83 -3.73 0.31
N ALA A 60 3.29 -3.39 1.48
CA ALA A 60 3.73 -2.23 2.24
C ALA A 60 5.19 -2.38 2.73
N LEU A 61 5.56 -3.55 3.25
CA LEU A 61 6.91 -3.88 3.69
C LEU A 61 7.92 -3.71 2.55
N PHE A 62 7.66 -4.31 1.38
CA PHE A 62 8.52 -4.17 0.21
C PHE A 62 8.59 -2.73 -0.30
N THR A 63 7.49 -1.97 -0.21
CA THR A 63 7.49 -0.54 -0.52
C THR A 63 8.42 0.23 0.41
N GLY A 64 8.41 -0.09 1.71
CA GLY A 64 9.32 0.48 2.71
C GLY A 64 10.78 0.17 2.40
N ILE A 65 11.10 -1.09 2.08
CA ILE A 65 12.47 -1.49 1.68
C ILE A 65 12.91 -0.72 0.43
N GLY A 66 12.08 -0.67 -0.61
CA GLY A 66 12.40 0.06 -1.83
C GLY A 66 12.56 1.56 -1.57
N ALA A 67 11.73 2.13 -0.69
CA ALA A 67 11.86 3.52 -0.26
C ALA A 67 13.20 3.78 0.44
N ALA A 68 13.71 2.83 1.24
CA ALA A 68 15.02 2.93 1.92
C ALA A 68 16.23 2.84 0.98
N CYS A 69 16.06 2.16 -0.15
CA CYS A 69 17.08 1.97 -1.19
C CYS A 69 17.18 3.12 -2.19
N LEU A 70 16.40 4.20 -2.04
CA LEU A 70 16.48 5.34 -2.95
C LEU A 70 17.89 5.97 -2.96
N PRO A 71 18.40 6.42 -4.10
CA PRO A 71 19.65 7.19 -4.12
C PRO A 71 19.48 8.55 -3.41
N ALA A 72 20.52 9.00 -2.70
CA ALA A 72 20.55 10.30 -1.98
C ALA A 72 20.09 11.49 -2.83
N ARG A 73 20.37 11.45 -4.14
CA ARG A 73 19.99 12.48 -5.13
C ARG A 73 18.49 12.61 -5.31
N HIS A 74 17.73 11.52 -5.17
CA HIS A 74 16.27 11.51 -5.29
C HIS A 74 15.58 11.72 -3.94
N TYR A 75 16.27 11.49 -2.82
CA TYR A 75 15.77 11.75 -1.46
C TYR A 75 15.59 13.23 -1.11
N GLY A 76 16.33 14.13 -1.76
CA GLY A 76 16.28 15.57 -1.47
C GLY A 76 14.94 16.22 -1.84
N SER A 77 14.19 15.64 -2.78
CA SER A 77 12.90 16.15 -3.22
C SER A 77 11.76 15.33 -2.64
N ARG A 78 10.92 15.97 -1.80
CA ARG A 78 9.71 15.35 -1.23
C ARG A 78 8.81 14.80 -2.33
N LEU A 79 8.65 15.54 -3.43
CA LEU A 79 7.80 15.17 -4.55
C LEU A 79 8.28 13.88 -5.25
N ARG A 80 9.59 13.79 -5.54
CA ARG A 80 10.17 12.59 -6.19
C ARG A 80 10.07 11.36 -5.30
N ARG A 81 10.33 11.52 -4.00
CA ARG A 81 10.18 10.43 -3.02
C ARG A 81 8.73 9.95 -2.93
N THR A 82 7.78 10.87 -2.83
CA THR A 82 6.36 10.56 -2.79
C THR A 82 5.90 9.87 -4.07
N ALA A 83 6.28 10.38 -5.25
CA ALA A 83 5.97 9.76 -6.53
C ALA A 83 6.54 8.34 -6.63
N PHE A 84 7.79 8.12 -6.20
CA PHE A 84 8.40 6.80 -6.20
C PHE A 84 7.67 5.83 -5.28
N CYS A 85 7.40 6.22 -4.03
CA CYS A 85 6.73 5.34 -3.07
C CYS A 85 5.28 5.06 -3.49
N ALA A 86 4.59 6.04 -4.09
CA ALA A 86 3.27 5.86 -4.66
C ALA A 86 3.29 4.86 -5.82
N LEU A 87 4.21 5.01 -6.77
CA LEU A 87 4.36 4.09 -7.90
C LEU A 87 4.73 2.68 -7.43
N LEU A 88 5.69 2.57 -6.52
CA LEU A 88 6.14 1.29 -5.98
C LEU A 88 5.03 0.59 -5.20
N GLY A 89 4.29 1.33 -4.36
CA GLY A 89 3.13 0.83 -3.63
C GLY A 89 2.01 0.38 -4.57
N ALA A 90 1.76 1.12 -5.65
CA ALA A 90 0.80 0.74 -6.68
C ALA A 90 1.18 -0.57 -7.39
N VAL A 91 2.43 -0.68 -7.84
CA VAL A 91 2.94 -1.86 -8.55
C VAL A 91 2.97 -3.09 -7.64
N LEU A 92 3.47 -2.95 -6.40
CA LEU A 92 3.55 -4.07 -5.46
C LEU A 92 2.18 -4.53 -5.00
N ALA A 93 1.24 -3.62 -4.76
CA ALA A 93 -0.14 -4.00 -4.44
C ALA A 93 -0.76 -4.75 -5.63
N LEU A 94 -0.64 -4.23 -6.85
CA LEU A 94 -1.14 -4.92 -8.04
C LEU A 94 -0.54 -6.31 -8.20
N LEU A 95 0.79 -6.44 -8.16
CA LEU A 95 1.48 -7.72 -8.30
C LEU A 95 1.06 -8.72 -7.23
N PHE A 96 0.97 -8.27 -5.98
CA PHE A 96 0.57 -9.13 -4.86
C PHE A 96 -0.88 -9.60 -5.00
N PHE A 97 -1.81 -8.71 -5.32
CA PHE A 97 -3.20 -9.08 -5.57
C PHE A 97 -3.34 -10.00 -6.80
N THR A 98 -2.61 -9.75 -7.89
CA THR A 98 -2.59 -10.64 -9.06
C THR A 98 -1.99 -12.00 -8.74
N ALA A 99 -0.94 -12.09 -7.92
CA ALA A 99 -0.35 -13.37 -7.52
C ALA A 99 -1.28 -14.17 -6.60
N VAL A 100 -1.96 -13.52 -5.65
CA VAL A 100 -2.84 -14.19 -4.68
C VAL A 100 -4.20 -14.54 -5.29
N PHE A 101 -4.83 -13.60 -5.99
CA PHE A 101 -6.19 -13.77 -6.52
C PHE A 101 -6.23 -14.09 -8.01
N GLY A 102 -5.23 -13.68 -8.80
CA GLY A 102 -5.14 -14.06 -10.21
C GLY A 102 -4.84 -15.55 -10.40
N VAL A 103 -4.14 -16.19 -9.45
CA VAL A 103 -4.06 -17.67 -9.41
C VAL A 103 -5.45 -18.27 -9.21
N GLN A 104 -6.32 -17.67 -8.40
CA GLN A 104 -7.69 -18.13 -8.23
C GLN A 104 -8.56 -17.88 -9.47
N ASP A 105 -8.44 -16.73 -10.13
CA ASP A 105 -9.19 -16.45 -11.37
C ASP A 105 -8.78 -17.40 -12.51
N VAL A 106 -7.50 -17.82 -12.58
CA VAL A 106 -6.99 -18.79 -13.56
C VAL A 106 -7.33 -20.25 -13.20
N LEU A 107 -7.32 -20.63 -11.92
CA LEU A 107 -7.65 -22.01 -11.48
C LEU A 107 -9.16 -22.27 -11.39
N ILE A 108 -9.97 -21.25 -11.05
CA ILE A 108 -11.39 -21.38 -10.68
C ILE A 108 -12.32 -20.79 -11.76
N GLY A 109 -11.78 -20.13 -12.78
CA GLY A 109 -12.56 -19.69 -13.95
C GLY A 109 -13.63 -18.66 -13.60
N THR A 110 -13.36 -17.76 -12.65
CA THR A 110 -14.30 -16.70 -12.28
C THR A 110 -14.03 -15.45 -13.11
N ASP A 111 -14.80 -15.26 -14.18
CA ASP A 111 -14.93 -13.98 -14.88
C ASP A 111 -15.50 -12.94 -13.91
N ARG A 112 -14.65 -12.26 -13.13
CA ARG A 112 -15.11 -11.18 -12.25
C ARG A 112 -15.50 -9.96 -13.09
N PRO A 113 -16.79 -9.61 -13.19
CA PRO A 113 -17.22 -8.43 -13.92
C PRO A 113 -16.85 -7.19 -13.12
N GLY A 114 -16.17 -6.24 -13.77
CA GLY A 114 -15.80 -4.97 -13.15
C GLY A 114 -15.00 -4.13 -14.13
N SER A 115 -15.36 -2.85 -14.26
CA SER A 115 -14.64 -1.92 -15.13
C SER A 115 -13.17 -1.81 -14.70
N LEU A 116 -12.27 -1.45 -15.62
CA LEU A 116 -10.85 -1.20 -15.31
C LEU A 116 -10.69 -0.21 -14.15
N PHE A 117 -11.59 0.78 -14.07
CA PHE A 117 -11.63 1.74 -12.99
C PHE A 117 -11.92 1.09 -11.63
N HIS A 118 -12.86 0.14 -11.56
CA HIS A 118 -13.17 -0.58 -10.33
C HIS A 118 -11.97 -1.42 -9.85
N ARG A 119 -11.28 -2.10 -10.77
CA ARG A 119 -10.08 -2.88 -10.47
C ARG A 119 -8.92 -1.98 -10.01
N PHE A 120 -8.74 -0.83 -10.65
CA PHE A 120 -7.76 0.18 -10.23
C PHE A 120 -8.06 0.70 -8.82
N ALA A 121 -9.32 1.05 -8.55
CA ALA A 121 -9.75 1.58 -7.25
C ALA A 121 -9.59 0.57 -6.12
N LEU A 122 -9.82 -0.73 -6.36
CA LEU A 122 -9.72 -1.75 -5.33
C LEU A 122 -8.28 -2.19 -5.04
N TYR A 123 -7.43 -2.30 -6.06
CA TYR A 123 -6.11 -2.92 -5.90
C TYR A 123 -4.95 -1.93 -5.97
N VAL A 124 -5.03 -0.95 -6.87
CA VAL A 124 -3.91 -0.05 -7.19
C VAL A 124 -3.96 1.21 -6.34
N ALA A 125 -5.13 1.83 -6.24
CA ALA A 125 -5.33 3.09 -5.52
C ALA A 125 -4.96 3.02 -4.02
N PRO A 126 -5.31 1.97 -3.25
CA PRO A 126 -4.95 1.87 -1.84
C PRO A 126 -3.43 1.79 -1.63
N GLY A 127 -2.74 0.98 -2.46
CA GLY A 127 -1.28 0.85 -2.42
C GLY A 127 -0.57 2.15 -2.82
N MET A 128 -1.08 2.82 -3.85
CA MET A 128 -0.59 4.12 -4.31
C MET A 128 -0.72 5.20 -3.23
N LEU A 129 -1.91 5.31 -2.63
CA LEU A 129 -2.19 6.28 -1.58
C LEU A 129 -1.35 5.99 -0.33
N SER A 130 -1.29 4.72 0.07
CA SER A 130 -0.46 4.27 1.19
C SER A 130 1.00 4.66 0.98
N GLY A 131 1.59 4.32 -0.16
CA GLY A 131 2.97 4.70 -0.50
C GLY A 131 3.19 6.22 -0.50
N ALA A 132 2.24 6.98 -1.03
CA ALA A 132 2.30 8.45 -1.04
C ALA A 132 2.26 9.04 0.38
N VAL A 133 1.28 8.65 1.18
CA VAL A 133 1.08 9.14 2.55
C VAL A 133 2.26 8.74 3.43
N MET A 134 2.70 7.48 3.36
CA MET A 134 3.87 7.00 4.10
C MET A 134 5.12 7.81 3.74
N ALA A 135 5.36 8.08 2.46
CA ALA A 135 6.46 8.94 2.05
C ALA A 135 6.31 10.39 2.52
N LEU A 136 5.11 10.88 2.81
CA LEU A 136 4.89 12.24 3.32
C LEU A 136 5.11 12.34 4.83
N ILE A 137 4.72 11.32 5.59
CA ILE A 137 4.79 11.30 7.05
C ILE A 137 6.11 10.74 7.59
N THR A 138 6.84 9.93 6.80
CA THR A 138 8.06 9.30 7.30
C THR A 138 9.09 10.37 7.66
N PRO A 139 9.58 10.38 8.91
CA PRO A 139 10.50 11.40 9.40
C PRO A 139 11.76 11.52 8.54
N LYS A 140 12.18 12.77 8.28
CA LYS A 140 13.43 13.06 7.56
C LYS A 140 14.65 12.39 8.23
N GLY A 141 14.61 12.19 9.55
CA GLY A 141 15.67 11.53 10.32
C GLY A 141 15.95 10.07 9.89
N PHE A 142 14.93 9.33 9.42
CA PHE A 142 15.14 7.98 8.89
C PHE A 142 15.86 7.97 7.54
N TYR A 143 15.75 9.06 6.78
CA TYR A 143 16.31 9.17 5.44
C TYR A 143 17.74 9.74 5.40
N PHE A 144 18.12 10.57 6.39
CA PHE A 144 19.35 11.37 6.35
C PHE A 144 20.38 11.03 7.42
N ALA A 145 20.23 9.94 8.16
CA ALA A 145 21.21 9.54 9.18
C ALA A 145 22.57 9.06 8.61
N ASP A 146 22.81 9.25 7.31
CA ASP A 146 24.09 9.06 6.62
C ASP A 146 24.72 10.39 6.15
N ARG A 147 24.19 11.55 6.58
CA ARG A 147 24.90 12.81 6.35
C ARG A 147 26.05 12.91 7.36
N PRO A 148 27.32 13.04 6.92
CA PRO A 148 28.35 13.61 7.78
C PRO A 148 27.96 15.04 8.20
#